data_AF-A0A963BQ08-F1
#
_entry.id   AF-A0A963BQ08-F1
#
_cell.length_a   1.000
_cell.length_b   1.000
_cell.length_c   1.000
_cell.angle_alpha   90.00
_cell.angle_beta   90.00
_cell.angle_gamma   90.00
#
_symmetry.space_group_name_H-M   'P 1'
#
loop_
_entity.id
_entity.type
_entity.pdbx_description
1 polymer ?
#
loop_
_entity_poly.entity_id
_entity_poly.type
_entity_poly.pdbx_seq_one_letter_code
_entity_poly.pdbx_strand_id
1 'polypeptide(L)'
;GIQIQRGDLPGTVARVLEETGLPAHCLEMEITETYVMRHAERDLQELETLRDLGVTLAIDDFGTGQSSLGYLRRLPVSKLKIDRSFIADLAGGINAGSEAIVRAILGMGKGLQITVVAEGVEAAEQERALREMQCNRVQGFHYSRPLNSSAFERLLSEYPQHGRGMNVQEDSPWKPMLSSKTGI
;
A
#
# COMPACT_ATOMS: atom_id res chain seq x y z
N GLY A 1 13.75 -1.52 9.24
CA GLY A 1 13.94 -0.22 9.90
C GLY A 1 14.62 -0.39 11.25
N ILE A 2 15.10 0.71 11.84
CA ILE A 2 15.74 0.75 13.17
C ILE A 2 14.78 0.30 14.29
N GLN A 3 13.46 0.42 14.11
CA GLN A 3 12.48 0.07 15.14
C GLN A 3 12.34 -1.45 15.38
N ILE A 4 12.42 -2.27 14.33
CA ILE A 4 12.37 -3.73 14.48
C ILE A 4 13.66 -4.23 15.17
N GLN A 5 14.79 -3.58 14.89
CA GLN A 5 16.08 -3.87 15.53
C GLN A 5 16.15 -3.52 17.03
N ARG A 6 15.15 -2.84 17.61
CA ARG A 6 15.11 -2.51 19.05
C ARG A 6 14.52 -3.63 19.92
N GLY A 7 14.16 -4.77 19.33
CA GLY A 7 14.05 -6.07 20.01
C GLY A 7 12.74 -6.37 20.76
N ASP A 8 11.73 -5.50 20.69
CA ASP A 8 10.36 -5.82 21.12
C ASP A 8 9.31 -4.93 20.41
N LEU A 9 9.34 -4.95 19.08
CA LEU A 9 8.29 -4.28 18.31
C LEU A 9 6.91 -4.92 18.54
N PRO A 10 6.76 -6.26 18.58
CA PRO A 10 5.46 -6.88 18.86
C PRO A 10 4.87 -6.47 20.21
N GLY A 11 5.65 -6.47 21.29
CA GLY A 11 5.18 -6.05 22.61
C GLY A 11 4.83 -4.57 22.66
N THR A 12 5.57 -3.72 21.93
CA THR A 12 5.22 -2.30 21.79
C THR A 12 3.89 -2.10 21.08
N VAL A 13 3.66 -2.83 19.98
CA VAL A 13 2.41 -2.75 19.20
C VAL A 13 1.23 -3.27 20.03
N ALA A 14 1.39 -4.40 20.71
CA ALA A 14 0.35 -4.96 21.58
C ALA A 14 -0.11 -3.95 22.64
N ARG A 15 0.83 -3.30 23.33
CA ARG A 15 0.53 -2.28 24.34
C ARG A 15 -0.19 -1.08 23.73
N VAL A 16 0.22 -0.58 22.57
CA VAL A 16 -0.43 0.58 21.93
C VAL A 16 -1.85 0.22 21.48
N LEU A 17 -2.09 -0.98 20.96
CA LEU A 17 -3.43 -1.44 20.60
C LEU A 17 -4.34 -1.54 21.84
N GLU A 18 -3.82 -2.04 22.95
CA GLU A 18 -4.54 -2.10 24.23
C GLU A 18 -4.86 -0.70 24.78
N GLU A 19 -3.87 0.21 24.81
CA GLU A 19 -4.02 1.58 25.32
C GLU A 19 -5.00 2.42 24.49
N THR A 20 -5.02 2.24 23.17
CA THR A 20 -5.86 3.03 22.25
C THR A 20 -7.23 2.41 21.97
N GLY A 21 -7.37 1.10 22.20
CA GLY A 21 -8.56 0.34 21.80
C GLY A 21 -8.73 0.20 20.28
N LEU A 22 -7.70 0.53 19.48
CA LEU A 22 -7.73 0.38 18.03
C LEU A 22 -7.84 -1.11 17.67
N PRO A 23 -8.83 -1.55 16.86
CA PRO A 23 -8.84 -2.90 16.35
C PRO A 23 -7.56 -3.18 15.56
N ALA A 24 -6.86 -4.27 15.86
CA ALA A 24 -5.55 -4.57 15.28
C ALA A 24 -5.56 -4.57 13.73
N HIS A 25 -6.65 -5.06 13.11
CA HIS A 25 -6.81 -5.10 11.66
C HIS A 25 -6.94 -3.72 10.99
N CYS A 26 -7.10 -2.66 11.77
CA CYS A 26 -7.05 -1.27 11.30
C CYS A 26 -5.61 -0.71 11.27
N LEU A 27 -4.65 -1.39 11.89
CA LEU A 27 -3.24 -1.03 11.88
C LEU A 27 -2.51 -1.83 10.79
N GLU A 28 -1.95 -1.09 9.84
CA GLU A 28 -1.01 -1.63 8.86
C GLU A 28 0.41 -1.18 9.20
N MET A 29 1.36 -2.11 9.09
CA MET A 29 2.78 -1.82 9.23
C MET A 29 3.50 -2.09 7.92
N GLU A 30 4.28 -1.10 7.50
CA GLU A 30 5.07 -1.15 6.28
C GLU A 30 6.53 -1.52 6.59
N ILE A 31 7.07 -2.48 5.87
CA ILE A 31 8.46 -2.91 5.97
C ILE A 31 9.14 -2.74 4.63
N THR A 32 10.28 -2.04 4.62
CA THR A 32 11.01 -1.81 3.36
C THR A 32 11.60 -3.10 2.81
N GLU A 33 11.67 -3.20 1.48
CA GLU A 33 12.26 -4.35 0.79
C GLU A 33 13.67 -4.71 1.31
N THR A 34 14.52 -3.69 1.48
CA THR A 34 15.90 -3.86 1.98
C THR A 34 15.93 -4.46 3.38
N TYR A 35 14.96 -4.11 4.23
CA TYR A 35 14.89 -4.62 5.58
C TYR A 35 14.66 -6.13 5.58
N VAL A 36 13.63 -6.54 4.83
CA VAL A 36 13.23 -7.92 4.62
C VAL A 36 14.42 -8.77 4.13
N MET A 37 15.17 -8.25 3.15
CA MET A 37 16.29 -8.99 2.54
C MET A 37 17.49 -9.22 3.47
N ARG A 38 17.75 -8.30 4.41
CA ARG A 38 18.94 -8.36 5.26
C ARG A 38 18.76 -9.20 6.53
N HIS A 39 17.53 -9.42 6.97
CA HIS A 39 17.25 -9.94 8.31
C HIS A 39 16.16 -11.03 8.35
N ALA A 40 15.66 -11.41 7.18
CA ALA A 40 14.85 -12.56 6.86
C ALA A 40 14.57 -13.56 8.02
N GLU A 41 15.56 -14.38 8.38
CA GLU A 41 15.35 -15.51 9.29
C GLU A 41 15.14 -15.11 10.75
N ARG A 42 15.78 -14.03 11.22
CA ARG A 42 15.65 -13.56 12.61
C ARG A 42 14.32 -12.83 12.82
N ASP A 43 13.83 -12.16 11.79
CA ASP A 43 12.67 -11.28 11.90
C ASP A 43 11.35 -11.96 11.53
N LEU A 44 11.41 -13.12 10.87
CA LEU A 44 10.19 -13.83 10.47
C LEU A 44 9.29 -14.10 11.67
N GLN A 45 9.86 -14.50 12.81
CA GLN A 45 9.10 -14.76 14.04
C GLN A 45 8.44 -13.49 14.61
N GLU A 46 9.10 -12.34 14.54
CA GLU A 46 8.50 -11.07 14.98
C GLU A 46 7.37 -10.64 14.05
N LEU A 47 7.55 -10.79 12.74
CA LEU A 47 6.52 -10.50 11.74
C LEU A 47 5.32 -11.45 11.89
N GLU A 48 5.56 -12.74 12.17
CA GLU A 48 4.48 -13.69 12.48
C GLU A 48 3.75 -13.29 13.76
N THR A 49 4.47 -12.89 14.81
CA THR A 49 3.87 -12.40 16.06
C THR A 49 2.99 -11.18 15.81
N LEU A 50 3.46 -10.22 15.01
CA LEU A 50 2.67 -9.05 14.61
C LEU A 50 1.41 -9.45 13.84
N ARG A 51 1.52 -10.34 12.85
CA ARG A 51 0.35 -10.87 12.13
C ARG A 51 -0.63 -11.54 13.09
N ASP A 52 -0.13 -12.32 14.05
CA ASP A 52 -0.95 -13.07 15.01
C ASP A 52 -1.64 -12.15 16.04
N LEU A 53 -1.10 -10.94 16.29
CA LEU A 53 -1.82 -9.86 16.99
C LEU A 53 -2.99 -9.30 16.16
N GLY A 54 -3.03 -9.58 14.86
CA GLY A 54 -4.08 -9.16 13.94
C GLY A 54 -3.74 -7.91 13.12
N VAL A 55 -2.49 -7.43 13.15
CA VAL A 55 -2.07 -6.30 12.30
C VAL A 55 -1.81 -6.75 10.86
N THR A 56 -1.99 -5.86 9.88
CA THR A 56 -1.63 -6.15 8.49
C THR A 56 -0.18 -5.74 8.22
N LEU A 57 0.50 -6.52 7.39
CA LEU A 57 1.90 -6.26 7.02
C LEU A 57 2.00 -6.03 5.51
N ALA A 58 2.70 -4.97 5.13
CA ALA A 58 2.94 -4.58 3.75
C ALA A 58 4.43 -4.45 3.46
N ILE A 59 4.87 -4.86 2.27
CA ILE A 59 6.22 -4.55 1.79
C ILE A 59 6.20 -3.23 1.03
N ASP A 60 7.08 -2.33 1.44
CA ASP A 60 7.27 -1.00 0.86
C ASP A 60 8.46 -0.96 -0.11
N ASP A 61 8.43 0.02 -1.01
CA ASP A 61 9.45 0.26 -2.05
C ASP A 61 9.74 -0.96 -2.97
N PHE A 62 8.76 -1.84 -3.20
CA PHE A 62 9.00 -3.11 -3.89
C PHE A 62 9.45 -2.91 -5.35
N GLY A 63 10.57 -3.55 -5.70
CA GLY A 63 11.18 -3.52 -7.02
C GLY A 63 12.43 -2.62 -7.10
N THR A 64 12.75 -1.88 -6.04
CA THR A 64 13.95 -1.03 -5.98
C THR A 64 15.17 -1.75 -5.40
N GLY A 65 14.95 -2.90 -4.74
CA GLY A 65 15.98 -3.73 -4.14
C GLY A 65 16.23 -5.07 -4.84
N GLN A 66 17.04 -5.90 -4.20
CA GLN A 66 17.31 -7.28 -4.62
C GLN A 66 16.41 -8.24 -3.81
N SER A 67 15.11 -8.26 -4.08
CA SER A 67 14.22 -9.26 -3.50
C SER A 67 14.45 -10.64 -4.07
N SER A 68 14.79 -11.61 -3.22
CA SER A 68 14.58 -13.01 -3.58
C SER A 68 13.08 -13.29 -3.57
N LEU A 69 12.49 -13.54 -4.74
CA LEU A 69 11.08 -13.97 -4.88
C LEU A 69 10.76 -15.20 -4.04
N GLY A 70 11.75 -16.07 -3.82
CA GLY A 70 11.61 -17.22 -2.93
C GLY A 70 11.39 -16.82 -1.47
N TYR A 71 11.91 -15.67 -1.06
CA TYR A 71 11.74 -15.14 0.29
C TYR A 71 10.36 -14.53 0.51
N LEU A 72 9.86 -13.80 -0.49
CA LEU A 72 8.53 -13.18 -0.45
C LEU A 72 7.43 -14.19 -0.13
N ARG A 73 7.51 -15.41 -0.69
CA ARG A 73 6.53 -16.48 -0.43
C ARG A 73 6.43 -16.90 1.05
N ARG A 74 7.49 -16.70 1.84
CA ARG A 74 7.52 -17.12 3.25
C ARG A 74 7.06 -16.03 4.21
N LEU A 75 6.96 -14.79 3.75
CA LEU A 75 6.65 -13.65 4.60
C LEU A 75 5.16 -13.60 4.93
N PRO A 76 4.79 -13.26 6.18
CA PRO A 76 3.40 -13.09 6.61
C PRO A 76 2.81 -11.74 6.13
N VAL A 77 3.08 -11.35 4.88
CA VAL A 77 2.60 -10.07 4.31
C VAL A 77 1.33 -10.27 3.50
N SER A 78 0.43 -9.30 3.58
CA SER A 78 -0.83 -9.27 2.84
C SER A 78 -0.86 -8.22 1.74
N LYS A 79 0.19 -7.37 1.67
CA LYS A 79 0.29 -6.28 0.69
C LYS A 79 1.72 -6.07 0.14
N LEU A 80 1.79 -5.71 -1.14
CA LEU A 80 2.98 -5.18 -1.81
C LEU A 80 2.68 -3.75 -2.29
N LYS A 81 3.62 -2.84 -2.08
CA LYS A 81 3.54 -1.45 -2.55
C LYS A 81 4.60 -1.27 -3.66
N ILE A 82 4.15 -0.97 -4.87
CA ILE A 82 5.03 -0.69 -6.02
C ILE A 82 5.59 0.72 -5.83
N ASP A 83 6.92 0.84 -5.80
CA ASP A 83 7.57 2.13 -5.66
C ASP A 83 7.17 3.11 -6.76
N ARG A 84 7.07 4.38 -6.38
CA ARG A 84 6.67 5.48 -7.27
C ARG A 84 7.57 5.67 -8.49
N SER A 85 8.83 5.23 -8.45
CA SER A 85 9.73 5.34 -9.61
C SER A 85 9.22 4.57 -10.82
N PHE A 86 8.53 3.44 -10.60
CA PHE A 86 7.89 2.68 -11.68
C PHE A 86 6.59 3.32 -12.17
N ILE A 87 5.92 4.11 -11.32
CA ILE A 87 4.64 4.76 -11.64
C ILE A 87 4.85 6.08 -12.37
N ALA A 88 5.89 6.84 -11.99
CA ALA A 88 6.26 8.10 -12.62
C ALA A 88 6.39 7.95 -14.15
N ASP A 89 7.00 6.86 -14.59
CA ASP A 89 7.31 6.55 -15.97
C ASP A 89 6.17 5.93 -16.78
N LEU A 90 5.00 5.66 -16.17
CA LEU A 90 3.82 5.17 -16.89
C LEU A 90 3.16 6.26 -17.75
N ALA A 91 3.41 7.54 -17.43
CA ALA A 91 2.85 8.66 -18.18
C ALA A 91 3.53 8.79 -19.56
N GLY A 92 2.73 8.79 -20.63
CA GLY A 92 3.19 9.11 -21.99
C GLY A 92 3.69 7.92 -22.81
N GLY A 93 3.67 6.69 -22.31
CA GLY A 93 4.05 5.49 -23.07
C GLY A 93 5.53 5.43 -23.48
N ILE A 94 6.39 6.20 -22.80
CA ILE A 94 7.80 6.37 -23.16
C ILE A 94 8.66 5.22 -22.62
N ASN A 95 8.25 4.53 -21.56
CA ASN A 95 9.05 3.49 -20.90
C ASN A 95 8.31 2.14 -20.80
N ALA A 96 8.49 1.29 -21.82
CA ALA A 96 7.98 -0.09 -21.83
C ALA A 96 8.56 -0.97 -20.69
N GLY A 97 9.71 -0.60 -20.12
CA GLY A 97 10.34 -1.31 -19.01
C GLY A 97 9.53 -1.16 -17.71
N SER A 98 9.14 0.06 -17.36
CA SER A 98 8.35 0.33 -16.15
C SER A 98 6.99 -0.35 -16.21
N GLU A 99 6.31 -0.33 -17.37
CA GLU A 99 5.04 -1.05 -17.56
C GLU A 99 5.23 -2.57 -17.38
N ALA A 100 6.28 -3.15 -17.96
CA ALA A 100 6.56 -4.58 -17.81
C ALA A 100 6.81 -4.98 -16.35
N ILE A 101 7.53 -4.13 -15.59
CA ILE A 101 7.79 -4.35 -14.16
C ILE A 101 6.47 -4.28 -13.37
N VAL A 102 5.65 -3.25 -13.58
CA VAL A 102 4.34 -3.12 -12.91
C VAL A 102 3.46 -4.34 -13.19
N ARG A 103 3.36 -4.78 -14.45
CA ARG A 103 2.62 -6.00 -14.82
C ARG A 103 3.15 -7.25 -14.14
N ALA A 104 4.48 -7.40 -14.05
CA ALA A 104 5.09 -8.53 -13.37
C ALA A 104 4.77 -8.55 -11.87
N ILE A 105 4.83 -7.41 -11.18
CA ILE A 105 4.49 -7.29 -9.76
C ILE A 105 2.99 -7.57 -9.54
N LEU A 106 2.12 -7.07 -10.40
CA LEU A 106 0.68 -7.37 -10.34
C LEU A 106 0.38 -8.87 -10.53
N GLY A 107 1.04 -9.51 -11.50
CA GLY A 107 0.94 -10.95 -11.72
C GLY A 107 1.41 -11.77 -10.51
N MET A 108 2.50 -11.32 -9.87
CA MET A 108 3.03 -11.92 -8.65
C MET A 108 2.06 -11.79 -7.46
N GLY A 109 1.52 -10.59 -7.24
CA GLY A 109 0.53 -10.36 -6.19
C GLY A 109 -0.70 -11.26 -6.38
N LYS A 110 -1.21 -11.36 -7.61
CA LYS A 110 -2.29 -12.29 -7.95
C LYS A 110 -1.93 -13.75 -7.63
N GLY A 111 -0.75 -14.19 -8.03
CA GLY A 111 -0.29 -15.57 -7.82
C GLY A 111 -0.06 -15.94 -6.35
N LEU A 112 0.34 -14.96 -5.52
CA LEU A 112 0.56 -15.13 -4.09
C LEU A 112 -0.65 -14.77 -3.23
N GLN A 113 -1.77 -14.35 -3.85
CA GLN A 113 -2.95 -13.82 -3.16
C GLN A 113 -2.63 -12.61 -2.26
N ILE A 114 -1.66 -11.80 -2.68
CA ILE A 114 -1.23 -10.58 -2.02
C ILE A 114 -1.82 -9.37 -2.74
N THR A 115 -2.34 -8.42 -1.96
CA THR A 115 -2.85 -7.17 -2.50
C THR A 115 -1.69 -6.30 -3.02
N VAL A 116 -1.82 -5.72 -4.21
CA VAL A 116 -0.82 -4.79 -4.75
C VAL A 116 -1.37 -3.37 -4.74
N VAL A 117 -0.57 -2.42 -4.26
CA VAL A 117 -0.86 -0.98 -4.25
C VAL A 117 0.20 -0.27 -5.09
N ALA A 118 -0.20 0.57 -6.04
CA ALA A 118 0.72 1.41 -6.79
C ALA A 118 0.85 2.79 -6.14
N GLU A 119 2.08 3.22 -5.85
CA GLU A 119 2.35 4.48 -5.18
C GLU A 119 2.80 5.59 -6.12
N GLY A 120 2.59 6.85 -5.70
CA GLY A 120 3.02 8.01 -6.48
C GLY A 120 2.20 8.25 -7.74
N VAL A 121 0.90 7.93 -7.72
CA VAL A 121 -0.02 8.37 -8.78
C VAL A 121 -0.28 9.87 -8.65
N GLU A 122 0.25 10.64 -9.59
CA GLU A 122 0.17 12.11 -9.60
C GLU A 122 -0.71 12.64 -10.75
N ALA A 123 -0.95 11.83 -11.80
CA ALA A 123 -1.71 12.21 -12.98
C ALA A 123 -2.78 11.18 -13.37
N ALA A 124 -3.85 11.65 -14.03
CA ALA A 124 -4.97 10.80 -14.47
C ALA A 124 -4.53 9.75 -15.50
N GLU A 125 -3.51 10.05 -16.30
CA GLU A 125 -2.93 9.14 -17.29
C GLU A 125 -2.27 7.92 -16.62
N GLN A 126 -1.58 8.12 -15.48
CA GLN A 126 -0.98 7.04 -14.70
C GLN A 126 -2.05 6.15 -14.08
N GLU A 127 -3.11 6.76 -13.53
CA GLU A 127 -4.25 6.03 -12.98
C GLU A 127 -4.93 5.18 -14.07
N ARG A 128 -5.17 5.76 -15.26
CA ARG A 128 -5.77 5.04 -16.38
C ARG A 128 -4.91 3.83 -16.80
N ALA A 129 -3.60 4.02 -16.95
CA ALA A 129 -2.69 2.93 -17.26
C ALA A 129 -2.73 1.82 -16.20
N LEU A 130 -2.76 2.20 -14.91
CA LEU A 130 -2.88 1.24 -13.80
C LEU A 130 -4.20 0.48 -13.82
N ARG A 131 -5.32 1.14 -14.13
CA ARG A 131 -6.63 0.48 -14.29
C ARG A 131 -6.65 -0.49 -15.47
N GLU A 132 -6.06 -0.13 -16.60
CA GLU A 132 -5.90 -1.03 -17.76
C GLU A 132 -5.04 -2.26 -17.41
N MET A 133 -4.08 -2.11 -16.49
CA MET A 133 -3.31 -3.21 -15.91
C MET A 133 -4.04 -3.98 -14.80
N GLN A 134 -5.30 -3.64 -14.49
CA GLN A 134 -6.10 -4.21 -13.40
C GLN A 134 -5.54 -3.92 -11.99
N CYS A 135 -4.74 -2.87 -11.84
CA CYS A 135 -4.34 -2.35 -10.54
C CYS A 135 -5.43 -1.42 -9.99
N ASN A 136 -6.19 -1.91 -9.01
CA ASN A 136 -7.35 -1.22 -8.45
C ASN A 136 -7.07 -0.48 -7.14
N ARG A 137 -5.84 -0.54 -6.62
CA ARG A 137 -5.44 0.15 -5.40
C ARG A 137 -4.25 1.03 -5.70
N VAL A 138 -4.42 2.31 -5.44
CA VAL A 138 -3.46 3.34 -5.81
C VAL A 138 -3.38 4.38 -4.70
N GLN A 139 -2.21 4.99 -4.57
CA GLN A 139 -1.95 6.09 -3.65
C GLN A 139 -1.12 7.15 -4.38
N GLY A 140 -1.43 8.42 -4.16
CA GLY A 140 -0.60 9.51 -4.66
C GLY A 140 -1.29 10.87 -4.68
N PHE A 141 -0.56 11.89 -5.09
CA PHE A 141 -1.00 13.29 -5.05
C PHE A 141 -2.14 13.61 -6.01
N HIS A 142 -2.42 12.72 -6.97
CA HIS A 142 -3.64 12.80 -7.78
C HIS A 142 -4.90 12.81 -6.91
N TYR A 143 -4.87 12.10 -5.78
CA TYR A 143 -5.99 11.98 -4.85
C TYR A 143 -5.90 13.01 -3.73
N SER A 144 -4.79 12.99 -2.99
CA SER A 144 -4.54 13.90 -1.89
C SER A 144 -3.06 13.94 -1.55
N ARG A 145 -2.59 15.09 -1.09
CA ARG A 145 -1.27 15.21 -0.46
C ARG A 145 -1.35 14.72 1.00
N PRO A 146 -0.22 14.38 1.65
CA PRO A 146 -0.21 14.08 3.07
C PRO A 146 -0.87 15.19 3.87
N LEU A 147 -1.84 14.82 4.70
CA LEU A 147 -2.64 15.74 5.50
C LEU A 147 -2.26 15.63 6.98
N ASN A 148 -2.38 16.74 7.70
CA ASN A 148 -2.44 16.66 9.16
C ASN A 148 -3.77 16.06 9.62
N SER A 149 -3.85 15.65 10.89
CA SER A 149 -5.04 15.00 11.46
C SER A 149 -6.33 15.79 11.23
N SER A 150 -6.32 17.11 11.50
CA SER A 150 -7.52 17.95 11.33
C SER A 150 -8.01 18.03 9.88
N ALA A 151 -7.09 18.07 8.91
CA ALA A 151 -7.43 18.10 7.50
C ALA A 151 -7.91 16.72 7.01
N PHE A 152 -7.33 15.65 7.54
CA PHE A 152 -7.77 14.29 7.27
C PHE A 152 -9.18 14.01 7.81
N GLU A 153 -9.49 14.44 9.04
CA GLU A 153 -10.84 14.33 9.62
C GLU A 153 -11.89 15.07 8.77
N ARG A 154 -11.57 16.28 8.29
CA ARG A 154 -12.44 17.01 7.37
C ARG A 154 -12.66 16.23 6.07
N LEU A 155 -11.59 15.76 5.44
CA LEU A 155 -11.67 14.97 4.21
C LEU A 155 -12.55 13.73 4.40
N LEU A 156 -12.42 13.01 5.52
CA LEU A 156 -13.26 11.86 5.84
C LEU A 156 -14.73 12.22 6.04
N SER A 157 -15.02 13.36 6.66
CA SER A 157 -16.39 13.82 6.90
C SER A 157 -17.11 14.27 5.62
N GLU A 158 -16.34 14.81 4.65
CA GLU A 158 -16.83 15.24 3.35
C GLU A 158 -16.99 14.06 2.37
N TYR A 159 -16.28 12.96 2.62
CA TYR A 159 -16.48 11.72 1.89
C TYR A 159 -17.87 11.16 2.24
N PRO A 160 -18.76 10.94 1.24
CA PRO A 160 -20.05 10.33 1.52
C PRO A 160 -19.82 8.99 2.19
N GLN A 161 -20.37 8.82 3.40
CA GLN A 161 -20.38 7.56 4.13
C GLN A 161 -21.12 6.51 3.29
N HIS A 162 -20.39 5.80 2.41
CA HIS A 162 -20.90 4.64 1.69
C HIS A 162 -20.94 3.47 2.69
N GLY A 163 -21.91 3.54 3.60
CA GLY A 163 -22.06 2.63 4.71
C GLY A 163 -22.70 1.31 4.30
N ARG A 164 -22.02 0.21 4.67
CA ARG A 164 -22.53 -1.16 4.86
C ARG A 164 -23.06 -1.87 3.60
N GLY A 165 -22.17 -2.63 2.96
CA GLY A 165 -22.56 -3.77 2.11
C GLY A 165 -22.38 -3.56 0.61
N MET A 166 -21.17 -3.20 0.16
CA MET A 166 -20.84 -3.19 -1.27
C MET A 166 -19.71 -4.15 -1.61
N ASN A 167 -19.93 -4.88 -2.70
CA ASN A 167 -18.96 -5.72 -3.37
C ASN A 167 -17.94 -4.81 -4.08
N VAL A 168 -16.65 -4.97 -3.77
CA VAL A 168 -15.55 -4.05 -4.16
C VAL A 168 -15.36 -3.93 -5.69
N GLN A 169 -16.09 -4.72 -6.48
CA GLN A 169 -15.91 -4.83 -7.93
C GLN A 169 -16.96 -4.09 -8.77
N GLU A 170 -18.18 -3.80 -8.27
CA GLU A 170 -19.28 -3.36 -9.14
C GLU A 170 -19.72 -1.90 -8.95
N ASP A 171 -19.60 -1.33 -7.74
CA ASP A 171 -20.25 -0.04 -7.41
C ASP A 171 -19.27 1.12 -7.15
N SER A 172 -18.16 1.15 -7.88
CA SER A 172 -17.04 2.03 -7.55
C SER A 172 -17.27 3.50 -7.94
N PRO A 173 -17.34 4.47 -6.99
CA PRO A 173 -17.69 5.86 -7.27
C PRO A 173 -16.46 6.75 -7.57
N TRP A 174 -15.32 6.18 -7.99
CA TRP A 174 -14.06 6.92 -8.23
C TRP A 174 -14.09 7.81 -9.49
N LYS A 175 -15.11 8.66 -9.64
CA LYS A 175 -14.96 9.86 -10.45
C LYS A 175 -14.12 10.86 -9.66
N PRO A 176 -12.97 11.32 -10.17
CA PRO A 176 -12.22 12.39 -9.52
C PRO A 176 -13.14 13.61 -9.36
N MET A 177 -13.03 14.24 -8.20
CA MET A 177 -13.82 15.41 -7.79
C MET A 177 -13.37 16.66 -8.58
N LEU A 178 -13.49 16.61 -9.91
CA LEU A 178 -13.33 17.76 -10.80
C LEU A 178 -14.71 18.36 -11.07
N SER A 179 -15.22 19.08 -10.08
CA SER A 179 -16.33 20.02 -10.27
C SER A 179 -16.37 21.03 -9.12
N SER A 180 -15.42 21.95 -9.11
CA SER A 180 -15.70 23.31 -8.64
C SER A 180 -15.09 24.29 -9.61
N LYS A 181 -15.96 24.81 -10.47
CA LYS A 181 -15.76 26.06 -11.20
C LYS A 181 -15.28 27.15 -10.22
N THR A 182 -14.13 27.73 -10.51
CA THR A 182 -13.83 29.16 -10.36
C THR A 182 -13.06 29.51 -11.63
N GLY A 183 -13.59 30.24 -12.60
CA GLY A 183 -14.21 31.55 -12.42
C GLY A 183 -13.11 32.60 -12.37
N ILE A 184 -12.46 32.85 -13.51
CA ILE A 184 -12.16 34.12 -14.19
C ILE A 184 -11.85 33.75 -15.65
#